data_AF-A0A6G2D7B1-F1
#
_entry.id   AF-A0A6G2D7B1-F1
#
_cell.length_a   1.000
_cell.length_b   1.000
_cell.length_c   1.000
_cell.angle_alpha   90.00
_cell.angle_beta   90.00
_cell.angle_gamma   90.00
#
_symmetry.space_group_name_H-M   'P 1'
#
loop_
_entity.id
_entity.type
_entity.pdbx_description
1 polymer ?
#
loop_
_entity_poly.entity_id
_entity_poly.type
_entity_poly.pdbx_seq_one_letter_code
_entity_poly.pdbx_strand_id
1 'polypeptide(L)'
;YLTDLIEETKATILYLESVETVLNQAGLDEIAEIREELIQTGFIRRRQREKIQKRQKPEQYLASDGKTIIYVGRNNLQNEELTFK
;
A
#
# COMPACT_ATOMS: atom_id res chain seq x y z
N TYR A 1 -18.58 18.30 14.14
CA TYR A 1 -19.39 17.41 13.30
C TYR A 1 -19.19 17.65 11.82
N LEU A 2 -19.67 18.75 11.22
CA LEU A 2 -19.50 18.95 9.77
C LEU A 2 -18.02 19.10 9.36
N THR A 3 -17.24 19.82 10.16
CA THR A 3 -15.80 19.99 9.94
C THR A 3 -15.06 18.65 10.01
N ASP A 4 -15.42 17.78 10.95
CA ASP A 4 -14.81 16.45 11.09
C ASP A 4 -15.10 15.57 9.88
N LEU A 5 -16.35 15.57 9.38
CA LEU A 5 -16.69 14.86 8.15
C LEU A 5 -15.91 15.37 6.93
N ILE A 6 -15.69 16.69 6.85
CA ILE A 6 -14.90 17.28 5.76
C ILE A 6 -13.44 16.81 5.84
N GLU A 7 -12.84 16.82 7.02
CA GLU A 7 -11.46 16.37 7.22
C GLU A 7 -11.31 14.88 6.95
N GLU A 8 -12.25 14.04 7.39
CA GLU A 8 -12.25 12.60 7.10
C GLU A 8 -12.38 12.32 5.59
N THR A 9 -13.24 13.08 4.91
CA THR A 9 -13.42 12.95 3.45
C THR A 9 -12.13 13.35 2.72
N LYS A 10 -11.47 14.44 3.12
CA LYS A 10 -10.19 14.85 2.53
C LYS A 10 -9.10 13.81 2.76
N ALA A 11 -9.02 13.26 3.98
CA ALA A 11 -8.06 12.21 4.29
C ALA A 11 -8.30 10.96 3.43
N THR A 12 -9.57 10.60 3.22
CA THR A 12 -9.95 9.48 2.33
C THR A 12 -9.56 9.75 0.88
N ILE A 13 -9.77 10.97 0.38
CA ILE A 13 -9.36 11.37 -0.98
C ILE A 13 -7.84 11.25 -1.13
N LEU A 14 -7.08 11.82 -0.20
CA LEU A 14 -5.62 11.75 -0.21
C LEU A 14 -5.11 10.30 -0.17
N TYR A 15 -5.75 9.45 0.63
CA TYR A 15 -5.43 8.03 0.66
C TYR A 15 -5.65 7.38 -0.72
N LEU A 16 -6.80 7.61 -1.36
CA LEU A 16 -7.09 7.03 -2.68
C LEU A 16 -6.15 7.58 -3.77
N GLU A 17 -5.76 8.85 -3.73
CA GLU A 17 -4.76 9.44 -4.63
C GLU A 17 -3.38 8.79 -4.46
N SER A 18 -3.00 8.46 -3.22
CA SER A 18 -1.76 7.73 -2.95
C SER A 18 -1.80 6.32 -3.56
N VAL A 19 -2.93 5.61 -3.42
CA VAL A 19 -3.14 4.28 -4.02
C VAL A 19 -3.09 4.35 -5.54
N GLU A 20 -3.70 5.36 -6.16
CA GLU A 20 -3.65 5.57 -7.61
C GLU A 20 -2.21 5.78 -8.10
N THR A 21 -1.42 6.59 -7.38
CA THR A 21 -0.01 6.84 -7.72
C THR A 21 0.80 5.55 -7.70
N VAL A 22 0.63 4.74 -6.65
CA VAL A 22 1.29 3.44 -6.52
C VAL A 22 0.84 2.50 -7.64
N LEU A 23 -0.46 2.45 -7.95
CA LEU A 23 -1.01 1.59 -8.99
C LEU A 23 -0.46 1.93 -10.39
N ASN A 24 -0.24 3.22 -10.67
CA ASN A 24 0.34 3.67 -11.94
C ASN A 24 1.81 3.25 -12.11
N GLN A 25 2.54 3.04 -11.01
CA GLN A 25 3.95 2.63 -11.02
C GLN A 25 4.13 1.12 -10.80
N ALA A 26 3.08 0.42 -10.39
CA ALA A 26 3.11 -0.96 -9.96
C ALA A 26 3.19 -1.96 -11.12
N GLY A 27 3.98 -3.02 -10.91
CA GLY A 27 3.96 -4.23 -11.73
C GLY A 27 2.76 -5.16 -11.41
N LEU A 28 2.62 -6.24 -12.18
CA LEU A 28 1.51 -7.21 -12.02
C LEU A 28 1.45 -7.85 -10.63
N ASP A 29 2.60 -8.18 -10.04
CA ASP A 29 2.68 -8.78 -8.70
C ASP A 29 2.29 -7.77 -7.60
N GLU A 30 2.63 -6.49 -7.79
CA GLU A 30 2.32 -5.40 -6.85
C GLU A 30 0.85 -5.02 -6.89
N ILE A 31 0.22 -5.04 -8.07
CA ILE A 31 -1.23 -4.84 -8.22
C ILE A 31 -2.01 -5.85 -7.36
N ALA A 32 -1.54 -7.09 -7.26
CA ALA A 32 -2.19 -8.10 -6.42
C ALA A 32 -2.12 -7.75 -4.92
N GLU A 33 -1.04 -7.11 -4.47
CA GLU A 33 -0.90 -6.64 -3.09
C GLU A 33 -1.74 -5.40 -2.82
N ILE A 34 -1.74 -4.41 -3.71
CA ILE A 34 -2.59 -3.21 -3.59
C ILE A 34 -4.06 -3.62 -3.53
N ARG A 35 -4.46 -4.62 -4.32
CA ARG A 35 -5.80 -5.17 -4.28
C ARG A 35 -6.12 -5.79 -2.92
N GLU A 36 -5.17 -6.52 -2.33
CA GLU A 36 -5.32 -7.11 -1.00
C GLU A 36 -5.40 -6.03 0.09
N GLU A 37 -4.65 -4.93 -0.05
CA GLU A 37 -4.76 -3.74 0.80
C GLU A 37 -6.17 -3.14 0.72
N LEU A 38 -6.67 -2.89 -0.50
CA LEU A 38 -8.02 -2.34 -0.72
C LEU A 38 -9.14 -3.26 -0.21
N ILE A 39 -8.88 -4.57 -0.15
CA ILE A 39 -9.81 -5.53 0.49
C ILE A 39 -9.80 -5.37 2.01
N GLN A 40 -8.62 -5.19 2.62
CA GLN A 40 -8.48 -5.03 4.07
C GLN A 40 -9.04 -3.71 4.58
N THR A 41 -8.85 -2.62 3.83
CA THR A 41 -9.42 -1.30 4.13
C THR A 41 -10.92 -1.20 3.83
N GLY A 42 -11.48 -2.22 3.15
CA GLY A 42 -12.92 -2.34 2.92
C GLY A 42 -13.44 -1.65 1.65
N PHE A 43 -12.56 -1.05 0.85
CA PHE A 43 -12.94 -0.45 -0.45
C PHE A 43 -13.32 -1.52 -1.48
N ILE A 44 -12.72 -2.71 -1.42
CA ILE A 44 -13.02 -3.83 -2.32
C ILE A 44 -13.54 -5.02 -1.54
N ARG A 45 -14.61 -5.64 -2.04
CA ARG A 45 -15.11 -6.90 -1.48
C ARG A 45 -14.41 -8.09 -2.13
N ARG A 46 -13.79 -8.95 -1.32
CA ARG A 46 -13.18 -10.21 -1.79
C ARG A 46 -14.24 -11.14 -2.39
N ARG A 47 -13.96 -11.73 -3.56
CA ARG A 47 -14.81 -12.79 -4.12
C ARG A 47 -14.45 -14.14 -3.51
N GLN A 48 -15.47 -14.96 -3.25
CA GLN A 48 -15.37 -16.19 -2.46
C GLN A 48 -14.43 -17.28 -3.03
N ARG A 49 -14.01 -17.17 -4.30
CA ARG A 49 -13.13 -18.13 -4.98
C ARG A 49 -11.69 -17.63 -5.20
N GLU A 50 -11.35 -16.45 -4.70
CA GLU A 50 -10.02 -15.89 -4.93
C GLU A 50 -9.01 -16.37 -3.90
N LYS A 51 -7.83 -16.77 -4.37
CA LYS A 51 -6.71 -17.14 -3.51
C LYS A 51 -6.18 -15.89 -2.82
N ILE A 52 -5.85 -16.03 -1.54
CA ILE A 52 -5.19 -14.99 -0.76
C ILE A 52 -3.75 -14.89 -1.26
N GLN A 53 -3.38 -13.74 -1.82
CA GLN A 53 -1.98 -13.46 -2.15
C GLN A 53 -1.21 -13.30 -0.83
N LYS A 54 -0.04 -13.96 -0.71
CA LYS A 54 0.85 -13.72 0.43
C LYS A 54 1.49 -12.35 0.28
N ARG A 55 1.56 -11.58 1.37
CA ARG A 55 2.27 -10.30 1.43
C ARG A 55 3.74 -10.52 1.07
N GLN A 56 4.27 -9.74 0.14
CA GLN A 56 5.69 -9.77 -0.16
C GLN A 56 6.45 -8.93 0.86
N LYS A 57 7.76 -9.18 0.94
CA LYS A 57 8.65 -8.37 1.76
C LYS A 57 8.95 -7.04 1.06
N PRO A 58 9.23 -5.97 1.82
CA PRO A 58 9.69 -4.71 1.25
C PRO A 58 10.93 -4.90 0.40
N GLU A 59 11.05 -4.11 -0.65
CA GLU A 59 12.16 -4.19 -1.59
C GLU A 59 13.44 -3.62 -0.96
N GLN A 60 14.59 -4.19 -1.33
CA GLN A 60 15.88 -3.82 -0.78
C GLN A 60 16.77 -3.23 -1.88
N TYR A 61 17.31 -2.06 -1.62
CA TYR A 61 18.26 -1.36 -2.47
C TYR A 61 19.59 -1.22 -1.76
N LEU A 62 20.69 -1.42 -2.48
CA LEU A 62 22.02 -1.12 -1.96
C LEU A 62 22.33 0.35 -2.25
N ALA A 63 22.62 1.12 -1.21
CA ALA A 63 23.04 2.50 -1.37
C ALA A 63 24.38 2.58 -2.11
N SER A 64 24.66 3.75 -2.70
CA SER A 64 25.89 3.99 -3.47
C SER A 64 27.18 3.84 -2.65
N ASP A 65 27.09 3.79 -1.32
CA ASP A 65 28.19 3.51 -0.40
C ASP A 65 28.58 2.02 -0.32
N GLY A 66 27.79 1.14 -0.96
CA GLY A 66 28.02 -0.30 -1.02
C GLY A 66 27.82 -1.06 0.29
N LYS A 67 27.30 -0.40 1.34
CA LYS A 67 27.15 -0.99 2.68
C LYS A 67 25.76 -0.81 3.27
N THR A 68 25.07 0.27 2.93
CA THR A 68 23.76 0.57 3.50
C THR A 68 22.66 -0.09 2.67
N ILE A 69 21.83 -0.92 3.31
CA ILE A 69 20.63 -1.50 2.72
C ILE A 69 19.46 -0.56 3.00
N ILE A 70 18.83 -0.06 1.93
CA ILE A 70 17.65 0.80 1.96
C ILE A 70 16.43 -0.07 1.68
N TYR A 71 15.47 -0.06 2.60
CA TYR A 71 14.19 -0.73 2.40
C TYR A 71 13.17 0.26 1.82
N VAL A 72 12.48 -0.15 0.76
CA VAL A 72 11.44 0.65 0.11
C VAL A 72 10.17 -0.17 0.08
N GLY A 73 9.11 0.33 0.73
CA GLY A 73 7.79 -0.26 0.65
C GLY A 73 7.08 0.21 -0.61
N ARG A 74 6.52 -0.73 -1.38
CA ARG A 74 5.79 -0.44 -2.62
C ARG A 74 4.27 -0.35 -2.44
N ASN A 75 3.75 -0.46 -1.21
CA ASN A 75 2.34 -0.23 -0.87
C ASN A 75 2.22 0.23 0.59
N ASN A 76 1.02 0.67 1.00
CA ASN A 76 0.86 1.25 2.34
C ASN A 76 1.03 0.19 3.44
N LEU A 77 0.64 -1.06 3.20
CA LEU A 77 0.86 -2.15 4.16
C LEU A 77 2.35 -2.40 4.43
N GLN A 78 3.19 -2.37 3.39
CA GLN A 78 4.64 -2.51 3.54
C GLN A 78 5.24 -1.28 4.23
N ASN A 79 4.75 -0.07 3.93
CA ASN A 79 5.22 1.15 4.59
C ASN A 79 4.87 1.14 6.09
N GLU A 80 3.67 0.70 6.46
CA GLU A 80 3.29 0.49 7.86
C GLU A 80 4.21 -0.55 8.52
N GLU A 81 4.50 -1.66 7.83
CA GLU A 81 5.42 -2.68 8.36
C GLU A 81 6.85 -2.14 8.54
N LEU A 82 7.36 -1.32 7.62
CA LEU A 82 8.68 -0.72 7.73
C LEU A 82 8.76 0.39 8.80
N THR A 83 7.67 1.10 9.03
CA THR A 83 7.65 2.28 9.91
C THR A 83 7.39 1.90 11.36
N PHE A 84 6.55 0.91 11.60
CA PHE A 84 6.05 0.58 12.94
C PHE A 84 6.57 -0.75 13.51
N LYS A 85 7.44 -1.46 12.80
CA LYS A 85 7.97 -2.77 13.20
C LYS A 85 9.49 -2.76 13.25
#